data_AF-A0A3A8IDL4-F1
#
_entry.id   AF-A0A3A8IDL4-F1
#
_cell.length_a   1.000
_cell.length_b   1.000
_cell.length_c   1.000
_cell.angle_alpha   90.00
_cell.angle_beta   90.00
_cell.angle_gamma   90.00
#
_symmetry.space_group_name_H-M   'P 1'
#
loop_
_entity.id
_entity.type
_entity.pdbx_description
1 polymer ?
#
loop_
_entity_poly.entity_id
_entity_poly.type
_entity_poly.pdbx_seq_one_letter_code
_entity_poly.pdbx_strand_id
1 'polypeptide(L)'
;MKAGVSLLRAVAGVCVGLALTACGGPMTPEEAAAEEATLATTEAALGSCANWSEWTNTGATYCDARPGCGYEWRCEPWLKGGDAQSLIPVCPDGETPVRYDKPGTYIEQSSYRVCFDEAGNYTHTEYQYQSVAGACGC
;
A
#
# COMPACT_ATOMS: atom_id res chain seq x y z
N MET A 1 -33.94 -8.37 14.51
CA MET A 1 -33.29 -8.84 13.26
C MET A 1 -31.92 -8.17 13.16
N LYS A 2 -30.89 -9.01 13.06
CA LYS A 2 -29.45 -8.82 12.77
C LYS A 2 -28.79 -7.44 12.95
N ALA A 3 -27.84 -7.43 13.89
CA ALA A 3 -26.67 -6.55 13.90
C ALA A 3 -25.75 -6.88 12.71
N GLY A 4 -25.36 -5.86 11.94
CA GLY A 4 -24.34 -5.92 10.90
C GLY A 4 -23.04 -5.36 11.45
N VAL A 5 -22.12 -6.24 11.83
CA VAL A 5 -20.77 -5.89 12.27
C VAL A 5 -19.77 -6.65 11.40
N SER A 6 -18.82 -5.90 10.85
CA SER A 6 -17.48 -6.33 10.43
C SER A 6 -17.36 -7.09 9.11
N LEU A 7 -17.09 -6.33 8.04
CA LEU A 7 -16.58 -6.83 6.76
C LEU A 7 -15.20 -6.21 6.42
N LEU A 8 -14.49 -5.70 7.43
CA LEU A 8 -13.21 -4.98 7.26
C LEU A 8 -11.97 -5.77 7.72
N ARG A 9 -12.13 -6.99 8.22
CA ARG A 9 -11.00 -7.83 8.69
C ARG A 9 -10.35 -8.72 7.62
N ALA A 10 -10.85 -8.72 6.38
CA ALA A 10 -10.40 -9.68 5.37
C ALA A 10 -9.20 -9.23 4.52
N VAL A 11 -8.71 -7.99 4.64
CA VAL A 11 -7.71 -7.44 3.69
C VAL A 11 -6.27 -7.49 4.22
N ALA A 12 -6.05 -7.68 5.53
CA ALA A 12 -4.69 -7.71 6.09
C ALA A 12 -3.93 -9.04 5.87
N GLY A 13 -4.62 -10.12 5.47
CA GLY A 13 -4.01 -11.45 5.35
C GLY A 13 -3.25 -11.73 4.04
N VAL A 14 -3.25 -10.81 3.07
CA VAL A 14 -2.73 -11.11 1.71
C VAL A 14 -1.25 -10.72 1.54
N CYS A 15 -0.70 -9.82 2.35
CA CYS A 15 0.63 -9.26 2.09
C CYS A 15 1.82 -10.04 2.68
N VAL A 16 1.62 -10.98 3.61
CA VAL A 16 2.72 -11.80 4.17
C VAL A 16 2.92 -13.12 3.40
N GLY A 17 1.95 -13.52 2.56
CA GLY A 17 1.98 -14.82 1.84
C GLY A 17 2.91 -14.91 0.63
N LEU A 18 3.57 -13.84 0.20
CA LEU A 18 4.35 -13.84 -1.05
C LEU A 18 5.83 -14.26 -0.90
N ALA A 19 6.33 -14.47 0.32
CA ALA A 19 7.74 -14.83 0.53
C ALA A 19 8.01 -16.34 0.76
N LEU A 20 6.98 -17.19 0.95
CA LEU A 20 7.15 -18.60 1.27
C LEU A 20 6.70 -19.60 0.18
N THR A 21 6.31 -19.14 -1.01
CA THR A 21 5.77 -20.02 -2.07
C THR A 21 6.81 -20.74 -2.92
N ALA A 22 8.10 -20.76 -2.53
CA ALA A 22 9.13 -21.51 -3.26
C ALA A 22 9.21 -23.01 -2.92
N CYS A 23 8.48 -23.50 -1.90
CA CYS A 23 8.34 -24.94 -1.64
C CYS A 23 6.91 -25.25 -1.16
N GLY A 24 6.02 -25.46 -2.14
CA GLY A 24 4.57 -25.52 -1.94
C GLY A 24 4.07 -26.62 -1.01
N GLY A 25 3.24 -26.20 -0.06
CA GLY A 25 2.28 -27.02 0.67
C GLY A 25 1.30 -26.10 1.41
N PRO A 26 -0.01 -26.39 1.44
CA PRO A 26 -0.93 -25.64 2.29
C PRO A 26 -0.51 -25.82 3.74
N MET A 27 -0.21 -24.72 4.42
CA MET A 27 0.12 -24.67 5.85
C MET A 27 -0.96 -25.44 6.62
N THR A 28 -0.55 -26.39 7.46
CA THR A 28 -1.50 -27.15 8.27
C THR A 28 -2.14 -26.24 9.32
N PRO A 29 -3.37 -26.51 9.78
CA PRO A 29 -4.02 -25.70 10.82
C PRO A 29 -3.20 -25.59 12.12
N GLU A 30 -2.33 -26.57 12.39
CA GLU A 30 -1.43 -26.58 13.56
C GLU A 30 -0.25 -25.63 13.38
N GLU A 31 0.31 -25.52 12.17
CA GLU A 31 1.37 -24.56 11.85
C GLU A 31 0.84 -23.12 11.84
N ALA A 32 -0.38 -22.90 11.31
CA ALA A 32 -1.04 -21.60 11.38
C ALA A 32 -1.35 -21.21 12.83
N ALA A 33 -1.76 -22.15 13.69
CA ALA A 33 -1.99 -21.88 15.11
C ALA A 33 -0.68 -21.56 15.87
N ALA A 34 0.45 -22.14 15.48
CA ALA A 34 1.75 -21.82 16.07
C ALA A 34 2.26 -20.43 15.66
N GLU A 35 2.07 -20.02 14.40
CA GLU A 35 2.38 -18.67 13.91
C GLU A 35 1.47 -17.61 14.55
N GLU A 36 0.17 -17.89 14.67
CA GLU A 36 -0.77 -17.00 15.37
C GLU A 36 -0.49 -16.96 16.89
N ALA A 37 -0.08 -18.07 17.50
CA ALA A 37 0.32 -18.09 18.90
C ALA A 37 1.61 -17.31 19.13
N THR A 38 2.60 -17.39 18.25
CA THR A 38 3.86 -16.62 18.37
C THR A 38 3.63 -15.12 18.15
N LEU A 39 2.76 -14.72 17.21
CA LEU A 39 2.30 -13.33 17.10
C LEU A 39 1.54 -12.88 18.36
N ALA A 40 0.61 -13.69 18.84
CA ALA A 40 -0.15 -13.36 20.06
C ALA A 40 0.76 -13.27 21.31
N THR A 41 1.83 -14.08 21.38
CA THR A 41 2.78 -14.05 22.49
C THR A 41 3.71 -12.83 22.42
N THR A 42 4.08 -12.39 21.22
CA THR A 42 4.88 -11.17 21.03
C THR A 42 4.09 -9.89 21.26
N GLU A 43 2.80 -9.85 20.91
CA GLU A 43 1.91 -8.74 21.30
C GLU A 43 1.52 -8.79 22.79
N ALA A 44 1.39 -9.97 23.40
CA ALA A 44 1.10 -10.11 24.83
C ALA A 44 2.29 -9.77 25.75
N ALA A 45 3.52 -9.74 25.22
CA ALA A 45 4.70 -9.28 25.96
C ALA A 45 4.84 -7.75 26.01
N LEU A 46 4.00 -7.01 25.26
CA LEU A 46 4.01 -5.56 25.24
C LEU A 46 3.10 -5.02 26.35
N GLY A 47 3.70 -4.34 27.31
CA GLY A 47 2.96 -3.67 28.38
C GLY A 47 2.31 -2.37 27.89
N SER A 48 3.03 -1.58 27.09
CA SER A 48 2.49 -0.36 26.48
C SER A 48 3.32 0.12 25.30
N CYS A 49 2.68 0.84 24.37
CA CYS A 49 3.37 1.62 23.34
C CYS A 49 3.01 3.10 23.48
N ALA A 50 3.97 3.98 23.22
CA ALA A 50 3.73 5.40 23.11
C ALA A 50 2.80 5.71 21.92
N ASN A 51 2.26 6.93 21.90
CA ASN A 51 1.56 7.43 20.72
C ASN A 51 2.51 7.51 19.53
N TRP A 52 1.97 7.33 18.33
CA TRP A 52 2.69 7.60 17.09
C TRP A 52 3.18 9.04 17.07
N SER A 53 4.44 9.21 16.66
CA SER A 53 5.01 10.53 16.38
C SER A 53 4.32 11.18 15.18
N GLU A 54 4.49 12.48 15.05
CA GLU A 54 4.04 13.19 13.85
C GLU A 54 4.70 12.62 12.60
N TRP A 55 4.00 12.73 11.47
CA TRP A 55 4.56 12.33 10.19
C TRP A 55 5.72 13.26 9.81
N THR A 56 6.86 12.65 9.50
CA THR A 56 8.06 13.36 9.07
C THR A 56 8.45 12.93 7.66
N ASN A 57 8.88 13.88 6.83
CA ASN A 57 9.38 13.57 5.49
C ASN A 57 10.70 12.81 5.61
N THR A 58 10.81 11.68 4.92
CA THR A 58 12.06 10.89 4.88
C THR A 58 13.12 11.52 3.96
N GLY A 59 12.72 12.52 3.17
CA GLY A 59 13.54 13.13 2.13
C GLY A 59 13.50 12.38 0.80
N ALA A 60 12.87 11.21 0.76
CA ALA A 60 12.66 10.47 -0.48
C ALA A 60 11.41 10.98 -1.21
N THR A 61 11.54 11.07 -2.53
CA THR A 61 10.47 11.46 -3.44
C THR A 61 10.49 10.57 -4.66
N TYR A 62 9.33 10.19 -5.17
CA TYR A 62 9.20 9.42 -6.41
C TYR A 62 8.07 9.96 -7.28
N CYS A 63 8.07 9.51 -8.53
CA CYS A 63 7.16 9.95 -9.57
C CYS A 63 6.23 8.83 -9.95
N ASP A 64 4.93 9.09 -9.89
CA ASP A 64 3.93 8.10 -10.29
C ASP A 64 2.68 8.80 -10.85
N ALA A 65 1.81 8.05 -11.54
CA ALA A 65 0.57 8.53 -12.09
C ALA A 65 -0.30 9.19 -11.00
N ARG A 66 -0.82 10.39 -11.29
CA ARG A 66 -1.66 11.12 -10.34
C ARG A 66 -2.91 11.66 -11.06
N PRO A 67 -4.10 11.10 -10.78
CA PRO A 67 -5.36 11.56 -11.40
C PRO A 67 -5.66 13.05 -11.17
N GLY A 68 -5.14 13.65 -10.10
CA GLY A 68 -5.27 15.07 -9.79
C GLY A 68 -4.38 16.01 -10.63
N CYS A 69 -3.44 15.48 -11.42
CA CYS A 69 -2.53 16.28 -12.25
C CYS A 69 -2.97 16.41 -13.72
N GLY A 70 -4.20 15.96 -14.00
CA GLY A 70 -4.73 15.88 -15.34
C GLY A 70 -4.18 14.67 -16.10
N TYR A 71 -4.45 14.66 -17.39
CA TYR A 71 -4.10 13.55 -18.26
C TYR A 71 -3.59 14.07 -19.61
N GLU A 72 -2.90 13.20 -20.33
CA GLU A 72 -2.60 13.36 -21.73
C GLU A 72 -3.15 12.19 -22.54
N TRP A 73 -3.43 12.43 -23.81
CA TRP A 73 -3.77 11.38 -24.76
C TRP A 73 -2.55 11.07 -25.61
N ARG A 74 -2.26 9.79 -25.79
CA ARG A 74 -1.19 9.31 -26.64
C ARG A 74 -1.72 8.22 -27.57
N CYS A 75 -1.26 8.21 -28.80
CA CYS A 75 -1.56 7.15 -29.75
C CYS A 75 -0.58 6.00 -29.50
N GLU A 76 -1.11 4.83 -29.18
CA GLU A 76 -0.31 3.65 -28.85
C GLU A 76 -0.54 2.55 -29.89
N PRO A 77 0.52 1.98 -30.49
CA PRO A 77 0.41 1.00 -31.57
C PRO A 77 -0.04 -0.39 -31.11
N TRP A 78 0.01 -0.69 -29.82
CA TRP A 78 -0.19 -2.05 -29.29
C TRP A 78 -1.42 -2.21 -28.38
N LEU A 79 -2.11 -1.12 -28.07
CA LEU A 79 -3.26 -1.11 -27.18
C LEU A 79 -4.52 -0.85 -28.00
N LYS A 80 -5.45 -1.82 -28.01
CA LYS A 80 -6.76 -1.64 -28.64
C LYS A 80 -7.62 -0.74 -27.75
N GLY A 81 -7.62 0.56 -28.03
CA GLY A 81 -8.58 1.48 -27.42
C GLY A 81 -9.99 1.31 -28.00
N GLY A 82 -10.99 1.62 -27.19
CA GLY A 82 -12.40 1.69 -27.60
C GLY A 82 -12.74 3.03 -28.26
N ASP A 83 -13.92 3.08 -28.86
CA ASP A 83 -14.41 4.14 -29.75
C ASP A 83 -14.10 5.58 -29.29
N ALA A 84 -13.63 6.39 -30.24
CA ALA A 84 -13.22 7.77 -30.02
C ALA A 84 -14.41 8.67 -29.66
N GLN A 85 -14.38 9.26 -28.45
CA GLN A 85 -15.20 10.43 -28.09
C GLN A 85 -14.58 11.69 -28.70
N SER A 86 -15.37 12.76 -28.93
CA SER A 86 -14.95 13.93 -29.74
C SER A 86 -13.80 14.79 -29.15
N LEU A 87 -13.27 14.43 -27.97
CA LEU A 87 -12.12 15.07 -27.32
C LEU A 87 -10.85 14.20 -27.37
N ILE A 88 -10.91 13.05 -28.05
CA ILE A 88 -9.84 12.09 -28.19
C ILE A 88 -9.07 12.40 -29.49
N PRO A 89 -7.72 12.47 -29.49
CA PRO A 89 -6.97 12.75 -30.70
C PRO A 89 -7.18 11.68 -31.76
N VAL A 90 -7.12 12.09 -33.03
CA VAL A 90 -7.14 11.17 -34.17
C VAL A 90 -5.76 10.53 -34.27
N CYS A 91 -5.71 9.21 -34.13
CA CYS A 91 -4.47 8.44 -34.23
C CYS A 91 -4.25 7.90 -35.65
N PRO A 92 -2.97 7.73 -36.08
CA PRO A 92 -2.62 7.00 -37.30
C PRO A 92 -3.24 5.60 -37.37
N ASP A 93 -3.41 5.08 -38.59
CA ASP A 93 -3.94 3.73 -38.79
C ASP A 93 -3.08 2.68 -38.07
N GLY A 94 -3.73 1.84 -37.27
CA GLY A 94 -3.07 0.81 -36.46
C GLY A 94 -2.69 1.25 -35.05
N GLU A 95 -2.82 2.54 -34.72
CA GLU A 95 -2.68 3.06 -33.36
C GLU A 95 -4.05 3.34 -32.74
N THR A 96 -4.14 3.29 -31.41
CA THR A 96 -5.36 3.70 -30.71
C THR A 96 -5.07 4.72 -29.62
N PRO A 97 -5.93 5.73 -29.44
CA PRO A 97 -5.71 6.72 -28.40
C PRO A 97 -5.92 6.12 -27.01
N VAL A 98 -4.92 6.31 -26.15
CA VAL A 98 -4.91 5.88 -24.75
C VAL A 98 -4.69 7.11 -23.86
N ARG A 99 -5.44 7.15 -22.76
CA ARG A 99 -5.32 8.21 -21.76
C ARG A 99 -4.27 7.82 -20.73
N TYR A 100 -3.29 8.68 -20.52
CA TYR A 100 -2.27 8.55 -19.48
C TYR A 100 -2.45 9.67 -18.46
N ASP A 101 -2.54 9.32 -17.18
CA ASP A 101 -2.54 10.30 -16.11
C ASP A 101 -1.15 10.94 -16.01
N LYS A 102 -1.10 12.26 -15.86
CA LYS A 102 0.17 12.97 -15.72
C LYS A 102 0.82 12.61 -14.38
N PRO A 103 2.16 12.50 -14.33
CA PRO A 103 2.83 12.14 -13.10
C PRO A 103 2.70 13.26 -12.06
N GLY A 104 2.61 12.84 -10.80
CA GLY A 104 2.81 13.70 -9.65
C GLY A 104 4.04 13.25 -8.87
N THR A 105 4.66 14.20 -8.17
CA THR A 105 5.67 13.88 -7.17
C THR A 105 4.97 13.40 -5.91
N TYR A 106 5.37 12.24 -5.40
CA TYR A 106 4.98 11.71 -4.09
C TYR A 106 6.15 11.88 -3.12
N ILE A 107 5.84 12.29 -1.90
CA ILE A 107 6.80 12.46 -0.81
C ILE A 107 6.59 11.31 0.16
N GLU A 108 7.66 10.61 0.50
CA GLU A 108 7.61 9.56 1.50
C GLU A 108 7.69 10.17 2.90
N GLN A 109 6.81 9.69 3.77
CA GLN A 109 6.73 10.07 5.17
C GLN A 109 6.82 8.86 6.06
N SER A 110 7.44 9.03 7.23
CA SER A 110 7.48 8.02 8.28
C SER A 110 6.98 8.59 9.60
N SER A 111 6.40 7.72 10.40
CA SER A 111 6.01 7.96 11.79
C SER A 111 6.46 6.75 12.61
N TYR A 112 6.83 6.98 13.86
CA TYR A 112 7.36 5.94 14.73
C TYR A 112 6.68 5.96 16.10
N ARG A 113 6.70 4.82 16.79
CA ARG A 113 6.33 4.73 18.21
C ARG A 113 7.28 3.80 18.94
N VAL A 114 7.51 4.09 20.21
CA VAL A 114 8.36 3.27 21.09
C VAL A 114 7.48 2.39 21.95
N CYS A 115 7.83 1.12 22.07
CA CYS A 115 7.12 0.16 22.90
C CYS A 115 7.97 -0.30 24.09
N PHE A 116 7.28 -0.67 25.16
CA PHE A 116 7.84 -1.09 26.43
C PHE A 116 7.16 -2.37 26.92
N ASP A 117 7.91 -3.19 27.67
CA ASP A 117 7.37 -4.35 28.36
C ASP A 117 6.51 -3.94 29.59
N GLU A 118 5.89 -4.90 30.27
CA GLU A 118 5.12 -4.63 31.49
C GLU A 118 5.95 -4.02 32.63
N ALA A 119 7.26 -4.23 32.63
CA ALA A 119 8.19 -3.66 33.61
C ALA A 119 8.67 -2.24 33.23
N GLY A 120 8.25 -1.72 32.08
CA GLY A 120 8.63 -0.40 31.57
C GLY A 120 10.00 -0.36 30.89
N ASN A 121 10.62 -1.50 30.57
CA ASN A 121 11.85 -1.55 29.79
C ASN A 121 11.55 -1.39 28.30
N TYR A 122 12.43 -0.68 27.59
CA TYR A 122 12.36 -0.54 26.14
C TYR A 122 12.42 -1.92 25.46
N THR A 123 11.46 -2.20 24.58
CA THR A 123 11.46 -3.43 23.76
C THR A 123 11.96 -3.13 22.35
N HIS A 124 11.25 -2.26 21.63
CA HIS A 124 11.51 -1.95 20.23
C HIS A 124 10.86 -0.61 19.82
N THR A 125 11.18 -0.20 18.60
CA THR A 125 10.55 0.94 17.93
C THR A 125 9.83 0.43 16.69
N GLU A 126 8.56 0.79 16.54
CA GLU A 126 7.78 0.49 15.35
C GLU A 126 7.76 1.70 14.41
N TYR A 127 7.69 1.41 13.12
CA TYR A 127 7.63 2.40 12.07
C TYR A 127 6.45 2.13 11.16
N GLN A 128 5.78 3.19 10.74
CA GLN A 128 4.82 3.17 9.65
C GLN A 128 5.23 4.18 8.59
N TYR A 129 4.90 3.86 7.34
CA TYR A 129 5.27 4.63 6.17
C TYR A 129 4.02 4.99 5.38
N GLN A 130 4.03 6.18 4.79
CA GLN A 130 3.01 6.60 3.84
C GLN A 130 3.64 7.43 2.73
N SER A 131 2.96 7.46 1.59
CA SER A 131 3.29 8.36 0.48
C SER A 131 2.21 9.42 0.38
N VAL A 132 2.59 10.69 0.49
CA VAL A 132 1.67 11.82 0.31
C VAL A 132 1.92 12.50 -1.01
N ALA A 133 0.84 12.83 -1.71
CA ALA A 133 0.94 13.47 -3.00
C ALA A 133 1.39 14.92 -2.85
N GLY A 134 2.54 15.27 -3.45
CA GLY A 134 3.14 16.60 -3.44
C GLY A 134 2.64 17.47 -4.58
N ALA A 135 3.55 17.86 -5.48
CA ALA A 135 3.24 18.69 -6.65
C ALA A 135 2.81 17.87 -7.87
N CYS A 136 2.18 18.54 -8.84
CA CYS A 136 2.02 17.98 -10.17
C CYS A 136 3.28 18.20 -10.99
N GLY A 137 3.66 17.17 -11.73
CA GLY A 137 4.93 17.13 -12.40
C GLY A 137 6.01 16.42 -11.59
N CYS A 138 6.97 16.00 -12.40
CA CYS A 138 8.28 15.48 -12.12
C CYS A 138 9.16 16.07 -13.23
#